data_AF-A0A5P2H8A9-F1
#
_entry.id   AF-A0A5P2H8A9-F1
#
_cell.length_a   1.000
_cell.length_b   1.000
_cell.length_c   1.000
_cell.angle_alpha   90.00
_cell.angle_beta   90.00
_cell.angle_gamma   90.00
#
_symmetry.space_group_name_H-M   'P 1'
#
loop_
_entity.id
_entity.type
_entity.pdbx_description
1 polymer ?
#
loop_
_entity_poly.entity_id
_entity_poly.type
_entity_poly.pdbx_seq_one_letter_code
_entity_poly.pdbx_strand_id
1 'polypeptide(L)' 'MKVIRSKKLENVLRDPKAAEQLRAFLASASAGGESQVRIETRDAHGKPVCYWPRLLRVIGCGA' A
#
# COMPACT_ATOMS: atom_id res chain seq x y z
N MET A 1 3.92 14.81 15.56
CA MET A 1 4.31 13.51 14.96
C MET A 1 4.01 13.55 13.46
N LYS A 2 5.03 13.74 12.60
CA LYS A 2 4.83 13.86 11.14
C LYS A 2 4.96 12.48 10.51
N VAL A 3 3.83 11.87 10.15
CA VAL A 3 3.83 10.60 9.41
C VAL A 3 4.26 10.90 7.98
N ILE A 4 5.49 10.53 7.62
CA ILE A 4 5.96 10.64 6.23
C ILE A 4 5.31 9.50 5.44
N ARG A 5 4.26 9.82 4.69
CA ARG A 5 3.62 8.88 3.75
C ARG A 5 4.29 9.02 2.40
N SER A 6 4.51 7.90 1.70
CA SER A 6 4.95 7.97 0.32
C SER A 6 3.82 8.53 -0.56
N LYS A 7 4.16 9.29 -1.61
CA LYS A 7 3.19 9.79 -2.59
C LYS A 7 2.33 8.67 -3.19
N LYS A 8 2.88 7.45 -3.29
CA LYS A 8 2.16 6.24 -3.74
C LYS A 8 1.05 5.85 -2.76
N LEU A 9 1.36 5.85 -1.45
CA LEU A 9 0.36 5.53 -0.43
C LEU A 9 -0.73 6.61 -0.38
N GLU A 10 -0.39 7.88 -0.55
CA GLU A 10 -1.40 8.95 -0.62
C GLU A 10 -2.37 8.76 -1.79
N ASN A 11 -1.88 8.39 -2.97
CA ASN A 11 -2.77 8.10 -4.12
C ASN A 11 -3.72 6.95 -3.82
N VAL A 12 -3.21 5.84 -3.25
CA VAL A 12 -4.04 4.69 -2.87
C VAL A 12 -5.10 5.07 -1.84
N LEU A 13 -4.77 5.92 -0.87
CA LEU A 13 -5.71 6.32 0.19
C LEU A 13 -6.77 7.32 -0.30
N ARG A 14 -6.52 8.05 -1.39
CA ARG A 14 -7.50 8.98 -1.99
C ARG A 14 -8.57 8.29 -2.80
N ASP A 15 -8.27 7.11 -3.33
CA ASP A 15 -9.20 6.30 -4.10
C ASP A 15 -9.89 5.27 -3.18
N PRO A 16 -11.22 5.37 -2.97
CA PRO A 16 -11.92 4.51 -2.03
C PRO A 16 -11.82 3.02 -2.39
N LYS A 17 -11.76 2.69 -3.69
CA LYS A 17 -11.61 1.32 -4.16
C LYS A 17 -10.20 0.80 -3.89
N ALA A 18 -9.19 1.62 -4.17
CA ALA A 18 -7.80 1.26 -3.90
C ALA A 18 -7.53 1.12 -2.39
N ALA A 19 -8.16 1.96 -1.57
CA ALA A 19 -8.10 1.87 -0.11
C ALA A 19 -8.74 0.56 0.40
N GLU A 20 -9.83 0.11 -0.21
CA GLU A 20 -10.44 -1.19 0.10
C GLU A 20 -9.51 -2.36 -0.26
N GLN A 21 -8.90 -2.33 -1.45
CA GLN A 21 -7.91 -3.32 -1.86
C GLN A 21 -6.70 -3.33 -0.91
N LEU A 22 -6.25 -2.17 -0.44
CA LEU A 22 -5.19 -2.06 0.55
C LEU A 22 -5.60 -2.72 1.88
N ARG A 23 -6.84 -2.52 2.35
CA ARG A 23 -7.33 -3.17 3.57
C ARG A 23 -7.40 -4.69 3.39
N ALA A 24 -7.89 -5.16 2.25
CA ALA A 24 -7.92 -6.58 1.93
C ALA A 24 -6.51 -7.19 1.94
N PHE A 25 -5.54 -6.51 1.31
CA PHE A 25 -4.13 -6.89 1.40
C PHE A 25 -3.66 -6.98 2.84
N LEU A 26 -3.85 -5.93 3.65
CA LEU A 26 -3.37 -5.91 5.03
C LEU A 26 -4.02 -7.00 5.90
N ALA A 27 -5.28 -7.35 5.64
CA ALA A 27 -5.98 -8.41 6.35
C ALA A 27 -5.43 -9.81 6.02
N SER A 28 -4.96 -10.03 4.79
CA SER A 28 -4.45 -11.34 4.34
C SER A 28 -2.92 -11.43 4.30
N ALA A 29 -2.21 -10.32 4.48
CA ALA A 29 -0.77 -10.28 4.28
C ALA A 29 0.00 -10.92 5.43
N SER A 30 0.98 -11.75 5.08
CA SER A 30 1.99 -12.27 6.02
C SER A 30 3.36 -11.68 5.70
N ALA A 31 4.18 -11.47 6.74
CA ALA A 31 5.51 -10.92 6.59
C ALA A 31 6.42 -11.89 5.81
N GLY A 32 6.85 -11.48 4.61
CA GLY A 32 7.67 -12.30 3.71
C GLY A 32 6.89 -13.06 2.63
N GLY A 33 5.55 -13.08 2.69
CA GLY A 33 4.70 -13.70 1.66
C GLY A 33 4.62 -12.89 0.36
N GLU A 34 4.35 -13.58 -0.74
CA GLU A 34 3.97 -12.94 -2.00
C GLU A 34 2.57 -12.36 -1.91
N SER A 35 2.37 -11.16 -2.47
CA SER A 35 1.07 -10.52 -2.45
C SER A 35 0.17 -11.06 -3.55
N GLN A 36 -0.91 -11.69 -3.15
CA GLN A 36 -1.99 -12.12 -4.05
C GLN A 36 -2.97 -10.98 -4.36
N VAL A 37 -2.88 -9.86 -3.63
CA VAL A 37 -3.75 -8.71 -3.81
C VAL A 37 -3.04 -7.66 -4.64
N ARG A 38 -3.69 -7.25 -5.73
CA ARG A 38 -3.30 -6.15 -6.61
C ARG A 38 -4.11 -4.92 -6.25
N ILE A 39 -3.44 -3.79 -6.09
CA ILE A 39 -4.08 -2.49 -5.86
C ILE A 39 -4.08 -1.73 -7.17
N GLU A 40 -5.26 -1.33 -7.63
CA GLU A 40 -5.44 -0.56 -8.84
C GLU A 40 -5.99 0.81 -8.45
N THR A 41 -5.35 1.86 -8.94
CA THR A 41 -5.81 3.23 -8.67
C THR A 41 -5.45 4.15 -9.83
N ARG A 42 -5.74 5.44 -9.67
CA ARG A 42 -5.30 6.49 -10.59
C ARG A 42 -4.28 7.37 -9.89
N ASP A 43 -3.24 7.76 -10.61
CA ASP A 43 -2.29 8.74 -10.10
C ASP A 43 -2.91 10.15 -10.05
N ALA A 44 -2.12 11.15 -9.64
CA ALA A 44 -2.54 12.54 -9.55
C ALA A 44 -2.96 13.16 -10.89
N HIS A 45 -2.59 12.54 -12.02
CA HIS A 45 -2.94 12.96 -13.38
C HIS A 45 -4.10 12.12 -13.96
N GLY A 46 -4.72 11.26 -13.15
CA GLY A 46 -5.82 10.40 -13.59
C GLY A 46 -5.37 9.16 -14.37
N LYS A 47 -4.06 8.92 -14.50
CA LYS A 47 -3.53 7.76 -15.23
C LYS A 47 -3.72 6.50 -14.40
N PRO A 48 -4.21 5.38 -14.99
CA PRO A 48 -4.31 4.12 -14.28
C PRO A 48 -2.93 3.61 -13.88
N VAL A 49 -2.79 3.24 -12.61
CA VAL A 49 -1.59 2.69 -12.01
C VAL A 49 -1.92 1.43 -11.21
N CYS A 50 -0.96 0.51 -11.17
CA CYS A 50 -1.09 -0.76 -10.49
C CYS A 50 0.06 -0.92 -9.49
N TYR A 51 -0.26 -1.37 -8.28
CA TYR A 51 0.70 -1.68 -7.24
C TYR A 51 0.56 -3.12 -6.77
N TRP A 52 1.71 -3.74 -6.55
CA TRP A 52 1.86 -5.04 -5.89
C TRP A 52 2.46 -4.79 -4.51
N PRO A 53 1.62 -4.59 -3.47
CA PRO A 53 2.12 -4.30 -2.13
C PRO A 53 2.90 -5.51 -1.58
N ARG A 54 3.86 -5.27 -0.68
CA ARG A 54 4.59 -6.34 0.03
C ARG A 54 4.87 -5.91 1.45
N LEU A 55 4.71 -6.82 2.41
CA LEU A 55 5.13 -6.59 3.78
C LEU A 55 6.63 -6.88 3.91
N LEU A 56 7.39 -5.84 4.25
CA LEU A 56 8.81 -5.95 4.56
C LEU A 56 8.96 -5.93 6.08
N ARG A 57 9.70 -6.89 6.63
CA ARG A 57 10.14 -6.81 8.02
C ARG A 57 11.20 -5.71 8.11
N VAL A 58 10.90 -4.68 8.87
CA VAL A 58 11.91 -3.69 9.25
C VAL A 58 12.44 -4.16 10.59
N ILE A 59 13.72 -4.53 10.64
CA ILE A 59 14.41 -4.73 11.92
C ILE A 59 14.56 -3.32 12.50
N GLY A 60 13.72 -2.99 13.48
CA GLY A 60 13.90 -1.77 14.24
C GLY A 60 15.25 -1.84 14.95
N CYS A 61 16.10 -0.86 14.69
CA CYS A 61 17.13 -0.51 15.68
C CYS A 61 16.35 -0.01 16.91
N GLY A 62 16.10 -0.92 17.85
CA GLY A 62 15.57 -0.57 19.15
C GLY A 62 16.65 0.25 19.87
N ALA A 63 16.35 1.53 20.07
CA ALA A 63 16.96 2.32 21.13
C ALA A 63 16.17 2.07 22.43
#